data_AF-A0A2W5XV19-F1
#
_entry.id   AF-A0A2W5XV19-F1
#
_cell.length_a   1.000
_cell.length_b   1.000
_cell.length_c   1.000
_cell.angle_alpha   90.00
_cell.angle_beta   90.00
_cell.angle_gamma   90.00
#
_symmetry.space_group_name_H-M   'P 1'
#
loop_
_entity.id
_entity.type
_entity.pdbx_description
1 polymer ?
#
loop_
_entity_poly.entity_id
_entity_poly.type
_entity_poly.pdbx_seq_one_letter_code
_entity_poly.pdbx_strand_id
1 'polypeptide(L)'
;MTVLVAAVRRAAALAGAGLLLAGAAACAAPDAVRQPGQAPPSPVPPSPAVTTAHGPAGDDTAPPPFLVRYGTAELRLTPHTYCLTDPLAGSGWIGCADGSDADPVPLGSPQEVFVLVPVAGMDRLVVTQVGDGAPCAGCRVQAEVTSLGDGWWQVRPQGPAGDYDVEIFAYGEEAGDLVANVRWSRLPGESAPGAGG
;
A
#
# COMPACT_ATOMS: atom_id res chain seq x y z
N MET A 1 73.87 -33.62 -18.56
CA MET A 1 73.15 -34.63 -19.36
C MET A 1 71.91 -33.95 -19.91
N THR A 2 71.95 -33.38 -21.12
CA THR A 2 71.69 -34.04 -22.42
C THR A 2 70.21 -34.45 -22.54
N VAL A 3 69.33 -33.54 -23.01
CA VAL A 3 68.77 -33.35 -24.38
C VAL A 3 67.71 -34.40 -24.81
N LEU A 4 66.56 -33.90 -25.29
CA LEU A 4 65.77 -34.27 -26.51
C LEU A 4 64.25 -34.41 -26.24
N VAL A 5 63.41 -33.48 -26.74
CA VAL A 5 62.68 -33.45 -28.05
C VAL A 5 61.22 -33.89 -27.84
N ALA A 6 60.21 -33.02 -27.85
CA ALA A 6 59.61 -32.18 -28.92
C ALA A 6 58.56 -32.90 -29.79
N ALA A 7 57.44 -32.17 -29.97
CA ALA A 7 56.40 -32.28 -31.02
C ALA A 7 55.34 -33.40 -30.83
N VAL A 8 54.08 -33.32 -31.27
CA VAL A 8 53.41 -32.59 -32.37
C VAL A 8 51.91 -32.39 -32.05
N ARG A 9 51.42 -31.20 -32.37
CA ARG A 9 50.09 -30.74 -32.86
C ARG A 9 48.90 -31.74 -32.92
N ARG A 10 47.72 -31.24 -32.56
CA ARG A 10 46.58 -31.05 -33.51
C ARG A 10 45.47 -30.18 -32.87
N ALA A 11 45.22 -29.03 -33.49
CA ALA A 11 44.00 -28.29 -33.32
C ALA A 11 42.85 -29.04 -34.02
N ALA A 12 41.70 -29.12 -33.37
CA ALA A 12 40.42 -29.39 -34.03
C ALA A 12 39.40 -28.42 -33.44
N ALA A 13 39.12 -27.37 -34.21
CA ALA A 13 37.97 -26.52 -34.00
C ALA A 13 36.71 -27.32 -34.32
N LEU A 14 35.79 -27.41 -33.36
CA LEU A 14 34.41 -27.82 -33.61
C LEU A 14 33.52 -26.65 -33.24
N ALA A 15 33.12 -25.94 -34.30
CA ALA A 15 32.05 -24.96 -34.28
C ALA A 15 30.74 -25.70 -33.95
N GLY A 16 30.31 -25.59 -32.70
CA GLY A 16 28.96 -25.95 -32.28
C GLY A 16 28.12 -24.68 -32.24
N ALA A 17 27.22 -24.52 -33.21
CA ALA A 17 26.19 -23.48 -33.23
C ALA A 17 25.27 -23.68 -32.01
N GLY A 18 25.53 -22.90 -30.95
CA GLY A 18 24.69 -22.81 -29.76
C GLY A 18 23.51 -21.89 -30.04
N LEU A 19 22.33 -22.49 -30.05
CA LEU A 19 21.01 -21.90 -30.14
C LEU A 19 20.88 -20.56 -29.37
N LEU A 20 20.54 -19.50 -30.09
CA LEU A 20 20.11 -18.21 -29.54
C LEU A 20 18.77 -18.39 -28.81
N LEU A 21 18.82 -18.70 -27.52
CA LEU A 21 17.71 -18.45 -26.60
C LEU A 21 17.79 -16.98 -26.20
N ALA A 22 17.14 -16.12 -26.98
CA ALA A 22 16.75 -14.78 -26.54
C ALA A 22 15.70 -14.93 -25.43
N GLY A 23 16.16 -15.26 -24.22
CA GLY A 23 15.40 -15.04 -23.01
C GLY A 23 15.30 -13.54 -22.84
N ALA A 24 14.17 -12.95 -23.24
CA ALA A 24 13.75 -11.67 -22.73
C ALA A 24 13.56 -11.85 -21.22
N ALA A 25 14.65 -11.68 -20.47
CA ALA A 25 14.57 -11.32 -19.07
C ALA A 25 13.87 -9.96 -19.08
N ALA A 26 12.54 -9.98 -18.94
CA ALA A 26 11.83 -8.82 -18.47
C ALA A 26 12.47 -8.53 -17.10
N CYS A 27 13.37 -7.56 -17.07
CA CYS A 27 13.72 -6.89 -15.83
C CYS A 27 12.41 -6.30 -15.34
N ALA A 28 11.69 -7.05 -14.50
CA ALA A 28 10.68 -6.50 -13.63
C ALA A 28 11.45 -5.53 -12.74
N ALA A 29 11.51 -4.27 -13.15
CA ALA A 29 11.79 -3.21 -12.21
C ALA A 29 10.78 -3.42 -11.06
N PRO A 30 11.21 -3.38 -9.80
CA PRO A 30 10.25 -3.27 -8.72
C PRO A 30 9.55 -1.92 -8.95
N ASP A 31 8.37 -1.95 -9.56
CA ASP A 31 7.49 -0.80 -9.60
C ASP A 31 7.17 -0.48 -8.14
N ALA A 32 7.89 0.49 -7.58
CA ALA A 32 7.70 0.94 -6.20
C ALA A 32 6.28 1.45 -5.96
N VAL A 33 5.54 1.74 -7.04
CA VAL A 33 4.15 2.19 -7.06
C VAL A 33 3.25 1.11 -7.64
N ARG A 34 2.25 0.67 -6.87
CA ARG A 34 1.19 -0.20 -7.38
C ARG A 34 0.36 0.58 -8.41
N GLN A 35 0.30 0.10 -9.66
CA GLN A 35 -0.37 0.82 -10.74
C GLN A 35 -1.90 0.75 -10.62
N PRO A 36 -2.61 1.90 -10.74
CA PRO A 36 -4.05 1.92 -10.94
C PRO A 36 -4.34 1.46 -12.38
N GLY A 37 -4.77 0.21 -12.55
CA GLY A 37 -5.09 -0.34 -13.87
C GLY A 37 -5.40 -1.84 -13.86
N GLN A 38 -4.89 -2.57 -12.87
CA GLN A 38 -5.34 -3.93 -12.60
C GLN A 38 -6.73 -3.89 -11.95
N ALA A 39 -7.64 -4.77 -12.40
CA ALA A 39 -8.92 -4.93 -11.75
C ALA A 39 -8.68 -5.33 -10.28
N PRO A 40 -9.31 -4.67 -9.31
CA PRO A 40 -9.03 -4.94 -7.92
C PRO A 40 -9.57 -6.34 -7.54
N PRO A 41 -9.00 -6.99 -6.52
CA PRO A 41 -9.46 -8.29 -6.05
C PRO A 41 -10.88 -8.20 -5.49
N SER A 42 -11.66 -9.27 -5.59
CA SER A 42 -12.93 -9.37 -4.87
C SER A 42 -12.67 -9.35 -3.35
N PRO A 43 -13.46 -8.63 -2.53
CA PRO A 43 -14.74 -7.98 -2.85
C PRO A 43 -14.65 -6.47 -3.16
N VAL A 44 -13.49 -5.94 -3.54
CA VAL A 44 -13.33 -4.51 -3.84
C VAL A 44 -14.20 -4.10 -5.04
N PRO A 45 -14.97 -3.00 -4.96
CA PRO A 45 -15.76 -2.50 -6.08
C PRO A 45 -14.87 -2.21 -7.32
N PRO A 46 -15.24 -2.70 -8.52
CA PRO A 46 -14.35 -2.71 -9.68
C PRO A 46 -14.15 -1.34 -10.35
N SER A 47 -15.03 -0.36 -10.14
CA SER A 47 -14.83 1.03 -10.59
C SER A 47 -15.71 2.00 -9.80
N PRO A 48 -15.17 3.14 -9.33
CA PRO A 48 -15.98 4.17 -8.70
C PRO A 48 -16.78 4.99 -9.72
N ALA A 49 -17.95 5.47 -9.33
CA ALA A 49 -18.74 6.45 -10.07
C ALA A 49 -18.32 7.89 -9.74
N VAL A 50 -17.74 8.12 -8.56
CA VAL A 50 -17.27 9.42 -8.08
C VAL A 50 -15.87 9.27 -7.53
N THR A 51 -14.95 10.15 -7.95
CA THR A 51 -13.59 10.23 -7.41
C THR A 51 -13.34 11.62 -6.85
N THR A 52 -12.94 11.70 -5.59
CA THR A 52 -12.50 12.93 -4.93
C THR A 52 -11.03 12.81 -4.50
N ALA A 53 -10.38 13.94 -4.22
CA ALA A 53 -9.02 13.98 -3.70
C ALA A 53 -8.97 14.80 -2.40
N HIS A 54 -8.17 14.38 -1.44
CA HIS A 54 -7.99 15.05 -0.14
C HIS A 54 -6.54 14.95 0.32
N GLY A 55 -6.09 15.95 1.09
CA GLY A 55 -4.74 16.06 1.61
C GLY A 55 -3.87 17.10 0.91
N PRO A 56 -2.60 17.26 1.32
CA PRO A 56 -1.72 18.29 0.81
C PRO A 56 -1.40 18.07 -0.69
N ALA A 57 -1.09 19.16 -1.39
CA ALA A 57 -0.42 19.06 -2.68
C ALA A 57 0.97 18.46 -2.45
N GLY A 58 1.20 17.25 -2.96
CA GLY A 58 2.51 16.61 -2.89
C GLY A 58 3.55 17.35 -3.73
N ASP A 59 4.80 17.30 -3.30
CA ASP A 59 5.95 17.57 -4.16
C ASP A 59 6.44 16.27 -4.84
N ASP A 60 7.54 16.35 -5.59
CA ASP A 60 8.10 15.20 -6.31
C ASP A 60 8.61 14.08 -5.38
N THR A 61 8.68 14.32 -4.07
CA THR A 61 9.06 13.33 -3.05
C THR A 61 7.87 12.71 -2.32
N ALA A 62 6.67 13.26 -2.53
CA ALA A 62 5.46 12.76 -1.88
C ALA A 62 5.07 11.38 -2.42
N PRO A 63 4.68 10.44 -1.52
CA PRO A 63 4.13 9.16 -1.94
C PRO A 63 2.87 9.37 -2.79
N PRO A 64 2.54 8.42 -3.68
CA PRO A 64 1.21 8.38 -4.27
C PRO A 64 0.13 8.29 -3.18
N PRO A 65 -1.10 8.76 -3.44
CA PRO A 65 -2.17 8.71 -2.46
C PRO A 65 -2.67 7.28 -2.22
N PHE A 66 -3.16 7.02 -1.01
CA PHE A 66 -4.05 5.88 -0.78
C PHE A 66 -5.28 5.99 -1.69
N LEU A 67 -5.81 4.85 -2.16
CA LEU A 67 -7.16 4.82 -2.74
C LEU A 67 -8.11 4.20 -1.73
N VAL A 68 -9.13 4.94 -1.32
CA VAL A 68 -10.16 4.47 -0.38
C VAL A 68 -11.47 4.33 -1.14
N ARG A 69 -11.97 3.11 -1.30
CA ARG A 69 -13.24 2.81 -1.98
C ARG A 69 -14.32 2.43 -1.00
N TYR A 70 -15.51 2.98 -1.20
CA TYR A 70 -16.69 2.71 -0.37
C TYR A 70 -17.96 2.99 -1.17
N GLY A 71 -18.90 2.06 -1.15
CA GLY A 71 -20.08 2.13 -2.03
C GLY A 71 -19.68 2.31 -3.50
N THR A 72 -20.06 3.44 -4.09
CA THR A 72 -19.70 3.83 -5.47
C THR A 72 -18.66 4.95 -5.53
N ALA A 73 -18.07 5.34 -4.39
CA ALA A 73 -17.09 6.41 -4.30
C ALA A 73 -15.65 5.88 -4.19
N GLU A 74 -14.71 6.67 -4.67
CA GLU A 74 -13.28 6.54 -4.42
C GLU A 74 -12.74 7.88 -3.91
N LEU A 75 -11.96 7.82 -2.85
CA LEU A 75 -11.21 8.94 -2.31
C LEU A 75 -9.73 8.68 -2.55
N ARG A 76 -9.06 9.61 -3.24
CA ARG A 76 -7.60 9.67 -3.34
C ARG A 76 -7.09 10.46 -2.15
N LEU A 77 -6.53 9.76 -1.18
CA LEU A 77 -6.15 10.32 0.12
C LEU A 77 -4.62 10.45 0.19
N THR A 78 -4.11 11.68 0.06
CA THR A 78 -2.67 11.95 0.13
C THR A 78 -2.17 11.80 1.57
N PRO A 79 -1.09 11.03 1.81
CA PRO A 79 -0.46 10.97 3.13
C PRO A 79 0.08 12.34 3.55
N HIS A 80 -0.17 12.74 4.78
CA HIS A 80 0.38 13.99 5.33
C HIS A 80 1.61 13.75 6.20
N THR A 81 1.82 12.52 6.68
CA THR A 81 3.05 12.09 7.35
C THR A 81 3.57 10.84 6.68
N TYR A 82 4.87 10.79 6.40
CA TYR A 82 5.53 9.65 5.79
C TYR A 82 7.04 9.71 6.02
N CYS A 83 7.69 8.55 5.98
CA CYS A 83 9.13 8.46 5.84
C CYS A 83 9.45 7.24 4.99
N LEU A 84 9.83 7.47 3.72
CA LEU A 84 10.00 6.42 2.72
C LEU A 84 11.45 6.07 2.51
N THR A 85 11.75 4.79 2.33
CA THR A 85 13.09 4.28 1.96
C THR A 85 13.18 3.94 0.49
N ASP A 86 14.33 4.23 -0.14
CA ASP A 86 14.69 3.67 -1.45
C ASP A 86 15.56 2.44 -1.22
N PRO A 87 15.07 1.21 -1.47
CA PRO A 87 15.86 0.00 -1.31
C PRO A 87 17.00 -0.11 -2.34
N LEU A 88 17.00 0.69 -3.41
CA LEU A 88 18.03 0.71 -4.46
C LEU A 88 19.07 1.82 -4.27
N ALA A 89 18.78 2.88 -3.51
CA ALA A 89 19.76 3.88 -3.15
C ALA A 89 20.58 3.39 -1.96
N GLY A 90 21.87 3.10 -2.17
CA GLY A 90 22.82 2.66 -1.13
C GLY A 90 23.02 3.61 0.06
N SER A 91 22.28 4.72 0.13
CA SER A 91 22.19 5.61 1.28
C SER A 91 20.75 6.16 1.42
N GLY A 92 19.81 5.28 1.78
CA GLY A 92 18.70 5.53 2.69
C GLY A 92 17.85 6.80 2.50
N TRP A 93 16.56 6.57 2.29
CA TRP A 93 15.44 7.53 2.33
C TRP A 93 15.17 8.31 1.03
N ILE A 94 13.95 8.17 0.50
CA ILE A 94 13.39 8.95 -0.63
C ILE A 94 12.98 10.33 -0.13
N GLY A 95 12.37 10.39 1.05
CA GLY A 95 11.86 11.62 1.65
C GLY A 95 11.06 11.33 2.90
N CYS A 96 11.05 12.28 3.83
CA CYS A 96 10.21 12.22 5.03
C CYS A 96 9.51 13.56 5.23
N ALA A 97 8.23 13.50 5.61
CA ALA A 97 7.41 14.62 5.99
C ALA A 97 6.69 14.28 7.29
N ASP A 98 6.63 15.25 8.19
CA ASP A 98 5.88 15.16 9.44
C ASP A 98 4.81 16.28 9.42
N GLY A 99 3.60 15.89 9.05
CA GLY A 99 2.47 16.81 8.85
C GLY A 99 1.28 16.45 9.73
N SER A 100 0.18 17.16 9.50
CA SER A 100 -1.12 16.84 10.11
C SER A 100 -2.25 17.27 9.18
N ASP A 101 -3.42 16.66 9.37
CA ASP A 101 -4.65 17.04 8.68
C ASP A 101 -5.65 17.63 9.69
N ALA A 102 -5.86 18.95 9.59
CA ALA A 102 -6.76 19.67 10.48
C ALA A 102 -8.24 19.57 10.06
N ASP A 103 -8.52 19.10 8.84
CA ASP A 103 -9.89 18.94 8.34
C ASP A 103 -10.04 17.61 7.58
N PRO A 104 -9.96 16.45 8.28
CA PRO A 104 -10.09 15.17 7.62
C PRO A 104 -11.44 15.00 6.93
N VAL A 105 -11.41 14.53 5.68
CA VAL A 105 -12.62 14.37 4.86
C VAL A 105 -13.60 13.37 5.51
N PRO A 106 -14.91 13.70 5.60
CA PRO A 106 -15.90 12.77 6.10
C PRO A 106 -16.26 11.71 5.06
N LEU A 107 -16.21 10.44 5.46
CA LEU A 107 -16.68 9.29 4.66
C LEU A 107 -18.18 9.01 4.85
N GLY A 108 -18.80 9.61 5.88
CA GLY A 108 -20.13 9.23 6.34
C GLY A 108 -20.09 7.91 7.10
N SER A 109 -21.08 7.04 6.87
CA SER A 109 -21.23 5.78 7.62
C SER A 109 -21.23 4.50 6.75
N PRO A 110 -20.20 4.26 5.92
CA PRO A 110 -20.06 2.97 5.26
C PRO A 110 -19.80 1.85 6.29
N GLN A 111 -20.33 0.66 6.05
CA GLN A 111 -20.08 -0.53 6.88
C GLN A 111 -18.64 -1.04 6.77
N GLU A 112 -18.00 -0.74 5.64
CA GLU A 112 -16.63 -1.12 5.33
C GLU A 112 -16.07 -0.20 4.26
N VAL A 113 -14.76 -0.06 4.23
CA VAL A 113 -14.03 0.57 3.14
C VAL A 113 -12.92 -0.36 2.65
N PHE A 114 -12.47 -0.12 1.42
CA PHE A 114 -11.36 -0.83 0.82
C PHE A 114 -10.21 0.14 0.58
N VAL A 115 -9.04 -0.13 1.16
CA VAL A 115 -7.88 0.75 1.09
C VAL A 115 -6.80 0.09 0.23
N LEU A 116 -6.39 0.75 -0.85
CA LEU A 116 -5.17 0.41 -1.57
C LEU A 116 -4.00 1.19 -0.95
N VAL A 117 -3.02 0.45 -0.44
CA VAL A 117 -1.72 1.01 -0.04
C VAL A 117 -0.86 1.13 -1.30
N PRO A 118 -0.40 2.34 -1.68
CA PRO A 118 0.16 2.57 -3.00
C PRO A 118 1.63 2.12 -3.14
N VAL A 119 2.36 2.01 -2.03
CA VAL A 119 3.80 1.71 -2.03
C VAL A 119 4.02 0.20 -1.90
N ALA A 120 4.83 -0.35 -2.81
CA ALA A 120 5.26 -1.74 -2.74
C ALA A 120 6.14 -1.98 -1.51
N GLY A 121 6.09 -3.18 -0.92
CA GLY A 121 6.83 -3.50 0.31
C GLY A 121 6.15 -3.03 1.61
N MET A 122 5.12 -2.17 1.53
CA MET A 122 4.22 -1.93 2.66
C MET A 122 3.17 -3.04 2.72
N ASP A 123 3.36 -3.94 3.67
CA ASP A 123 2.61 -5.19 3.86
C ASP A 123 1.83 -5.23 5.17
N ARG A 124 1.87 -4.15 5.96
CA ARG A 124 1.08 -3.99 7.19
C ARG A 124 0.23 -2.73 7.13
N LEU A 125 -1.02 -2.87 7.54
CA LEU A 125 -1.98 -1.77 7.67
C LEU A 125 -2.62 -1.82 9.06
N VAL A 126 -2.57 -0.71 9.78
CA VAL A 126 -3.25 -0.49 11.05
C VAL A 126 -4.20 0.68 10.86
N VAL A 127 -5.45 0.50 11.27
CA VAL A 127 -6.44 1.57 11.24
C VAL A 127 -6.98 1.79 12.65
N THR A 128 -6.80 3.00 13.16
CA THR A 128 -7.17 3.37 14.54
C THR A 128 -8.27 4.43 14.50
N GLN A 129 -9.33 4.22 15.28
CA GLN A 129 -10.45 5.15 15.42
C GLN A 129 -10.36 5.83 16.79
N VAL A 130 -10.48 7.16 16.82
CA VAL A 130 -10.54 7.96 18.04
C VAL A 130 -11.93 8.58 18.13
N GLY A 131 -12.70 8.28 19.17
CA GLY A 131 -14.07 8.77 19.28
C GLY A 131 -14.13 10.25 19.66
N ASP A 132 -14.97 11.03 18.98
CA ASP A 132 -15.05 12.49 19.17
C ASP A 132 -16.07 12.89 20.25
N GLY A 133 -16.96 11.96 20.64
CA GLY A 133 -18.10 12.25 21.52
C GLY A 133 -18.56 11.06 22.36
N ALA A 134 -19.51 11.32 23.25
CA ALA A 134 -20.10 10.28 24.08
C ALA A 134 -20.77 9.18 23.21
N PRO A 135 -20.71 7.91 23.61
CA PRO A 135 -20.17 7.40 24.88
C PRO A 135 -18.65 7.16 24.87
N CYS A 136 -17.96 7.36 23.75
CA CYS A 136 -16.56 6.95 23.58
C CYS A 136 -15.59 8.11 23.28
N ALA A 137 -15.82 9.27 23.89
CA ALA A 137 -14.96 10.44 23.69
C ALA A 137 -13.52 10.13 24.12
N GLY A 138 -12.57 10.24 23.20
CA GLY A 138 -11.15 9.93 23.40
C GLY A 138 -10.79 8.44 23.45
N CYS A 139 -11.77 7.53 23.30
CA CYS A 139 -11.48 6.10 23.18
C CYS A 139 -10.65 5.84 21.92
N ARG A 140 -9.67 4.93 22.02
CA ARG A 140 -9.00 4.36 20.85
C ARG A 140 -9.55 2.97 20.57
N VAL A 141 -10.10 2.76 19.38
CA VAL A 141 -10.65 1.48 18.94
C VAL A 141 -9.99 1.10 17.62
N GLN A 142 -9.33 -0.05 17.61
CA GLN A 142 -8.74 -0.58 16.38
C GLN A 142 -9.84 -1.13 15.46
N ALA A 143 -9.81 -0.72 14.19
CA ALA A 143 -10.69 -1.29 13.18
C ALA A 143 -10.28 -2.74 12.86
N GLU A 144 -11.22 -3.53 12.36
CA GLU A 144 -10.90 -4.85 11.80
C GLU A 144 -10.30 -4.66 10.42
N VAL A 145 -9.11 -5.23 10.19
CA VAL A 145 -8.36 -5.09 8.94
C VAL A 145 -8.04 -6.48 8.37
N THR A 146 -8.42 -6.72 7.12
CA THR A 146 -8.17 -7.97 6.40
C THR A 146 -7.42 -7.67 5.10
N SER A 147 -6.27 -8.33 4.88
CA SER A 147 -5.54 -8.22 3.62
C SER A 147 -6.28 -8.97 2.51
N LEU A 148 -6.40 -8.35 1.34
CA LEU A 148 -7.04 -8.93 0.15
C LEU A 148 -6.03 -9.30 -0.95
N GLY A 149 -4.74 -9.03 -0.74
CA GLY A 149 -3.71 -9.14 -1.77
C GLY A 149 -3.59 -7.88 -2.63
N ASP A 150 -2.52 -7.81 -3.43
CA ASP A 150 -2.24 -6.69 -4.36
C ASP A 150 -2.28 -5.30 -3.72
N GLY A 151 -1.96 -5.21 -2.42
CA GLY A 151 -1.98 -3.96 -1.65
C GLY A 151 -3.35 -3.50 -1.19
N TRP A 152 -4.42 -4.24 -1.49
CA TRP A 152 -5.76 -3.96 -1.05
C TRP A 152 -6.04 -4.54 0.33
N TRP A 153 -6.78 -3.76 1.11
CA TRP A 153 -7.20 -4.11 2.46
C TRP A 153 -8.67 -3.81 2.63
N GLN A 154 -9.41 -4.73 3.23
CA GLN A 154 -10.75 -4.47 3.74
C GLN A 154 -10.64 -3.95 5.16
N VAL A 155 -11.30 -2.83 5.44
CA VAL A 155 -11.33 -2.19 6.76
C VAL A 155 -12.78 -2.09 7.20
N ARG A 156 -13.10 -2.63 8.37
CA ARG A 156 -14.40 -2.49 9.01
C ARG A 156 -14.26 -1.68 10.30
N PRO A 157 -15.07 -0.63 10.47
CA PRO A 157 -15.02 0.17 11.68
C PRO A 157 -15.48 -0.70 12.85
N GLN A 158 -15.05 -0.38 14.07
CA GLN A 158 -15.36 -1.13 15.29
C GLN A 158 -15.69 -0.18 16.43
N GLY A 159 -16.39 -0.66 17.45
CA GLY A 159 -16.78 0.13 18.61
C GLY A 159 -18.22 0.64 18.56
N PRO A 160 -18.63 1.48 19.53
CA PRO A 160 -20.00 1.98 19.62
C PRO A 160 -20.35 2.92 18.45
N ALA A 161 -21.64 3.20 18.29
CA ALA A 161 -22.10 4.25 17.38
C ALA A 161 -21.56 5.63 17.81
N GLY A 162 -21.25 6.46 16.83
CA GLY A 162 -20.63 7.77 17.04
C GLY A 162 -19.73 8.18 15.88
N ASP A 163 -19.17 9.37 15.98
CA ASP A 163 -18.21 9.91 15.02
C ASP A 163 -16.79 9.68 15.52
N TYR A 164 -15.90 9.34 14.58
CA TYR A 164 -14.51 9.02 14.85
C TYR A 164 -13.59 9.77 13.90
N ASP A 165 -12.52 10.34 14.46
CA ASP A 165 -11.29 10.63 13.72
C ASP A 165 -10.55 9.30 13.48
N VAL A 166 -10.27 8.97 12.23
CA VAL A 166 -9.68 7.68 11.83
C VAL A 166 -8.31 7.90 11.20
N GLU A 167 -7.30 7.25 11.77
CA GLU A 167 -5.93 7.22 11.27
C GLU A 167 -5.69 5.93 10.49
N ILE A 168 -5.22 6.07 9.24
CA ILE A 168 -4.80 4.98 8.36
C ILE A 168 -3.28 4.97 8.33
N PHE A 169 -2.68 3.95 8.96
CA PHE A 169 -1.24 3.80 9.10
C PHE A 169 -0.74 2.57 8.33
N ALA A 170 0.03 2.77 7.27
CA ALA A 170 0.63 1.69 6.49
C ALA A 170 2.15 1.71 6.66
N TYR A 171 2.77 0.53 6.78
CA TYR A 171 4.21 0.43 6.96
C TYR A 171 4.79 -0.88 6.43
N GLY A 172 6.10 -0.87 6.16
CA GLY A 172 6.91 -2.01 5.76
C GLY A 172 8.36 -1.83 6.21
N GLU A 173 9.03 -2.90 6.61
CA GLU A 173 10.37 -2.81 7.23
C GLU A 173 11.40 -2.12 6.34
N GLU A 174 11.31 -2.32 5.03
CA GLU A 174 12.23 -1.77 4.03
C GLU A 174 11.57 -0.69 3.15
N ALA A 175 10.29 -0.38 3.38
CA ALA A 175 9.54 0.62 2.60
C ALA A 175 9.26 1.92 3.37
N GLY A 176 9.31 1.85 4.72
CA GLY A 176 9.00 2.99 5.59
C GLY A 176 7.54 3.01 6.02
N ASP A 177 6.99 4.20 6.24
CA ASP A 177 5.61 4.40 6.72
C ASP A 177 4.85 5.53 6.01
N LEU A 178 3.52 5.48 6.10
CA LEU A 178 2.55 6.43 5.56
C LEU A 178 1.39 6.61 6.54
N VAL A 179 0.95 7.86 6.70
CA VAL A 179 -0.21 8.21 7.53
C VAL A 179 -1.16 9.13 6.76
N ALA A 180 -2.44 8.82 6.82
CA ALA A 180 -3.50 9.72 6.42
C ALA A 180 -4.74 9.58 7.31
N ASN A 181 -5.56 10.63 7.38
CA ASN A 181 -6.72 10.67 8.26
C ASN A 181 -8.01 10.90 7.47
N VAL A 182 -9.11 10.38 8.02
CA VAL A 182 -10.49 10.60 7.56
C VAL A 182 -11.42 10.69 8.76
N ARG A 183 -12.64 11.18 8.55
CA ARG A 183 -13.73 11.07 9.54
C ARG A 183 -14.71 9.97 9.16
N TRP A 184 -15.08 9.14 10.12
CA TRP A 184 -15.99 8.00 9.90
C TRP A 184 -17.05 7.94 11.00
N SER A 185 -18.31 7.95 10.59
CA SER A 185 -19.47 7.77 11.47
C SER A 185 -19.88 6.29 11.54
N ARG A 186 -20.23 5.80 12.74
CA ARG A 186 -20.93 4.53 12.93
C ARG A 186 -22.37 4.77 13.37
N LEU A 187 -23.30 4.04 12.77
CA LEU A 187 -24.72 4.15 13.06
C LEU A 187 -25.13 3.25 14.25
N PRO A 188 -26.18 3.62 15.01
CA PRO A 188 -26.74 2.75 16.03
C PRO A 188 -27.20 1.40 15.46
N GLY A 189 -26.90 0.30 16.16
CA GLY A 189 -27.36 -1.04 15.80
C GLY A 189 -26.48 -1.78 14.78
N GLU A 190 -25.42 -1.16 14.27
CA GLU A 190 -24.38 -1.85 13.52
C GLU A 190 -23.62 -2.79 14.46
N SER A 191 -23.98 -4.09 14.44
CA SER A 191 -23.26 -5.09 15.21
C SER A 191 -21.89 -5.34 14.58
N ALA A 192 -20.84 -5.49 15.40
CA ALA A 192 -19.59 -6.06 14.91
C ALA A 192 -19.90 -7.43 14.28
N PRO A 193 -19.43 -7.72 13.05
CA PRO A 193 -19.63 -9.05 12.46
C PRO A 193 -19.00 -10.09 13.40
N GLY A 194 -19.83 -10.94 14.01
CA GLY A 194 -19.37 -12.05 14.87
C GLY A 194 -19.94 -12.12 16.29
N ALA A 195 -20.77 -11.17 16.75
CA ALA A 195 -21.41 -11.28 18.08
C ALA A 195 -22.71 -12.11 18.11
N GLY A 196 -22.96 -12.92 17.07
CA GLY A 196 -24.12 -13.82 16.98
C GLY A 196 -23.68 -15.26 16.80
N GLY A 197 -23.53 -15.98 17.90
CA GLY A 197 -23.28 -17.42 17.98
C GLY A 197 -23.50 -17.92 19.38
#